data_AF-K1ZSW9-F1
#
_entry.id   AF-K1ZSW9-F1
#
_cell.length_a   1.000
_cell.length_b   1.000
_cell.length_c   1.000
_cell.angle_alpha   90.00
_cell.angle_beta   90.00
_cell.angle_gamma   90.00
#
_symmetry.space_group_name_H-M   'P 1'
#
loop_
_entity.id
_entity.type
_entity.pdbx_description
1 polymer ?
#
loop_
_entity_poly.entity_id
_entity_poly.type
_entity_poly.pdbx_seq_one_letter_code
_entity_poly.pdbx_strand_id
1 'polypeptide(L)'
;MSAWGISDEFIGLVREPILGTILSFQDGILHQQAEAMGNYLALLVADADLCSIGSSANIYLEMSRRLIMEMAGKTNLSSEEWKNGWAGQVKFQTGRKFLTIEANTLWGENLQNNLKTAIKLAK
;
A
#
# COMPACT_ATOMS: atom_id res chain seq x y z
N MET A 1 34.02 -3.79 6.44
CA MET A 1 33.10 -3.57 7.57
C MET A 1 32.32 -2.31 7.27
N SER A 2 30.99 -2.36 7.22
CA SER A 2 30.17 -1.15 7.00
C SER A 2 30.39 -0.13 8.13
N ALA A 3 30.05 1.14 7.89
CA ALA A 3 30.24 2.23 8.86
C ALA A 3 29.53 2.01 10.22
N TRP A 4 28.66 1.00 10.31
CA TRP A 4 27.84 0.67 11.47
C TRP A 4 28.17 -0.69 12.11
N GLY A 5 29.24 -1.37 11.65
CA GLY A 5 29.57 -2.71 12.15
C GLY A 5 28.59 -3.80 11.68
N ILE A 6 27.73 -3.50 10.71
CA ILE A 6 26.75 -4.41 10.12
C ILE A 6 27.43 -5.24 9.02
N SER A 7 27.18 -6.55 8.98
CA SER A 7 27.70 -7.44 7.93
C SER A 7 27.01 -7.18 6.59
N ASP A 8 27.73 -7.40 5.49
CA ASP A 8 27.16 -7.25 4.14
C ASP A 8 26.00 -8.23 3.90
N GLU A 9 26.04 -9.40 4.54
CA GLU A 9 24.95 -10.36 4.60
C GLU A 9 23.69 -9.75 5.22
N PHE A 10 23.81 -9.08 6.37
CA PHE A 10 22.68 -8.42 7.02
C PHE A 10 22.15 -7.24 6.19
N ILE A 11 23.04 -6.50 5.52
CA ILE A 11 22.63 -5.46 4.57
C ILE A 11 21.78 -6.08 3.45
N GLY A 12 22.18 -7.24 2.92
CA GLY A 12 21.38 -7.99 1.94
C GLY A 12 19.99 -8.35 2.47
N LEU A 13 19.93 -8.92 3.67
CA LEU A 13 18.68 -9.33 4.32
C LEU A 13 17.70 -8.17 4.55
N VAL A 14 18.20 -6.96 4.83
CA VAL A 14 17.36 -5.76 5.01
C VAL A 14 17.00 -5.12 3.67
N ARG A 15 17.90 -5.15 2.70
CA ARG A 15 17.69 -4.54 1.39
C ARG A 15 16.55 -5.21 0.62
N GLU A 16 16.45 -6.53 0.69
CA GLU A 16 15.42 -7.28 -0.05
C GLU A 16 13.99 -6.85 0.33
N PRO A 17 13.59 -6.82 1.62
CA PRO A 17 12.26 -6.33 1.99
C PRO A 17 11.97 -4.89 1.57
N ILE A 18 12.97 -4.00 1.60
CA ILE A 18 12.82 -2.61 1.14
C ILE A 18 12.54 -2.58 -0.37
N LEU A 19 13.28 -3.35 -1.16
CA LEU A 19 13.02 -3.44 -2.60
C LEU A 19 11.65 -4.08 -2.87
N GLY A 20 11.22 -5.02 -2.02
CA GLY A 20 9.93 -5.67 -2.11
C GLY A 20 8.72 -4.73 -2.05
N THR A 21 8.82 -3.58 -1.38
CA THR A 21 7.72 -2.61 -1.30
C THR A 21 7.55 -1.77 -2.57
N ILE A 22 8.51 -1.80 -3.50
CA ILE A 22 8.44 -1.02 -4.73
C ILE A 22 7.21 -1.43 -5.54
N LEU A 23 6.41 -0.42 -5.88
CA LEU A 23 5.16 -0.57 -6.62
C LEU A 23 5.38 -0.37 -8.12
N SER A 24 4.72 -1.19 -8.93
CA SER A 24 4.66 -1.02 -10.38
C SER A 24 3.24 -1.25 -10.90
N PHE A 25 2.80 -0.44 -11.86
CA PHE A 25 1.53 -0.64 -12.55
C PHE A 25 1.75 -1.58 -13.74
N GLN A 26 1.09 -2.73 -13.72
CA GLN A 26 1.13 -3.73 -14.79
C GLN A 26 -0.32 -4.18 -15.05
N ASP A 27 -0.73 -4.24 -16.32
CA ASP A 27 -2.08 -4.67 -16.73
C ASP A 27 -3.26 -3.95 -16.03
N GLY A 28 -3.05 -2.69 -15.63
CA GLY A 28 -4.04 -1.88 -14.91
C GLY A 28 -4.17 -2.19 -13.42
N ILE A 29 -3.32 -3.07 -12.88
CA ILE A 29 -3.24 -3.46 -11.47
C ILE A 29 -1.89 -3.03 -10.90
N LEU A 30 -1.87 -2.70 -9.61
CA LEU A 30 -0.65 -2.33 -8.91
C LEU A 30 -0.03 -3.55 -8.23
N HIS A 31 1.16 -3.93 -8.68
CA HIS A 31 1.93 -5.04 -8.15
C HIS A 31 3.08 -4.55 -7.26
N GLN A 32 3.43 -5.33 -6.24
CA GLN A 32 4.65 -5.15 -5.45
C GLN A 32 5.74 -6.10 -5.93
N GLN A 33 6.98 -5.62 -5.98
CA GLN A 33 8.12 -6.47 -6.36
C GLN A 33 8.23 -7.73 -5.50
N ALA A 34 7.82 -7.66 -4.23
CA ALA A 34 7.80 -8.78 -3.30
C ALA A 34 7.08 -10.03 -3.87
N GLU A 35 6.06 -9.85 -4.74
CA GLU A 35 5.33 -10.95 -5.39
C GLU A 35 6.25 -11.92 -6.16
N ALA A 36 7.36 -11.42 -6.71
CA ALA A 36 8.30 -12.21 -7.50
C ALA A 36 9.59 -12.61 -6.74
N MET A 37 9.77 -12.14 -5.50
CA MET A 37 11.05 -12.28 -4.78
C MET A 37 11.21 -13.62 -4.05
N GLY A 38 10.13 -14.37 -3.82
CA GLY A 38 10.18 -15.64 -3.08
C GLY A 38 10.62 -15.55 -1.61
N ASN A 39 10.89 -14.34 -1.12
CA ASN A 39 11.29 -14.07 0.27
C ASN A 39 10.07 -13.66 1.10
N TYR A 40 9.71 -14.50 2.07
CA TYR A 40 8.54 -14.27 2.93
C TYR A 40 8.65 -12.99 3.78
N LEU A 41 9.85 -12.59 4.20
CA LEU A 41 10.04 -11.32 4.91
C LEU A 41 9.71 -10.12 4.02
N ALA A 42 10.05 -10.19 2.72
CA ALA A 42 9.68 -9.16 1.77
C ALA A 42 8.16 -9.09 1.57
N LEU A 43 7.47 -10.24 1.55
CA LEU A 43 6.00 -10.29 1.49
C LEU A 43 5.37 -9.64 2.73
N LEU A 44 5.87 -9.96 3.93
CA LEU A 44 5.39 -9.38 5.18
C LEU A 44 5.56 -7.86 5.22
N VAL A 45 6.73 -7.37 4.82
CA VAL A 45 7.01 -5.92 4.80
C VAL A 45 6.17 -5.21 3.74
N ALA A 46 5.98 -5.81 2.57
CA ALA A 46 5.10 -5.31 1.52
C ALA A 46 3.63 -5.22 1.98
N ASP A 47 3.13 -6.22 2.72
CA ASP A 47 1.80 -6.19 3.32
C ASP A 47 1.68 -5.11 4.41
N ALA A 48 2.71 -4.98 5.25
CA ALA A 48 2.74 -3.98 6.32
C ALA A 48 2.76 -2.55 5.78
N ASP A 49 3.52 -2.28 4.70
CA ASP A 49 3.56 -0.99 4.01
C ASP A 49 2.15 -0.52 3.60
N LEU A 50 1.30 -1.46 3.20
CA LEU A 50 -0.03 -1.17 2.67
C LEU A 50 -1.17 -1.58 3.60
N CYS A 51 -0.89 -1.92 4.86
CA CYS A 51 -1.91 -2.37 5.80
C CYS A 51 -3.06 -1.37 6.01
N SER A 52 -2.81 -0.06 5.79
CA SER A 52 -3.81 1.00 5.95
C SER A 52 -5.06 0.79 5.08
N ILE A 53 -4.93 0.18 3.90
CA ILE A 53 -6.08 -0.07 3.01
C ILE A 53 -7.01 -1.17 3.53
N GLY A 54 -6.52 -2.05 4.40
CA GLY A 54 -7.31 -3.09 5.06
C GLY A 54 -7.51 -2.83 6.56
N SER A 55 -7.17 -1.62 7.02
CA SER A 55 -7.44 -1.17 8.39
C SER A 55 -8.92 -0.84 8.60
N SER A 56 -9.29 -0.51 9.85
CA SER A 56 -10.64 -0.01 10.16
C SER A 56 -10.99 1.23 9.32
N ALA A 57 -12.28 1.42 9.02
CA ALA A 57 -12.74 2.50 8.14
C ALA A 57 -12.23 3.90 8.54
N ASN A 58 -12.13 4.20 9.84
CA ASN A 58 -11.64 5.50 10.31
C ASN A 58 -10.16 5.70 9.98
N ILE A 59 -9.32 4.70 10.24
CA ILE A 59 -7.88 4.74 9.96
C ILE A 59 -7.65 4.82 8.45
N TYR A 60 -8.38 4.00 7.68
CA TYR A 60 -8.33 4.05 6.23
C TYR A 60 -8.64 5.44 5.68
N LEU A 61 -9.76 6.04 6.10
CA LEU A 61 -10.18 7.37 5.63
C LEU A 61 -9.15 8.45 5.99
N GLU A 62 -8.59 8.42 7.19
CA GLU A 62 -7.56 9.36 7.61
C GLU A 62 -6.29 9.22 6.76
N MET A 63 -5.78 7.99 6.62
CA MET A 63 -4.54 7.71 5.89
C MET A 63 -4.69 8.00 4.40
N SER A 64 -5.79 7.59 3.77
CA SER A 64 -6.07 7.90 2.37
C SER A 64 -6.18 9.40 2.13
N ARG A 65 -6.81 10.17 3.02
CA ARG A 65 -6.86 11.64 2.88
C ARG A 65 -5.49 12.27 2.96
N ARG A 66 -4.64 11.83 3.90
CA ARG A 66 -3.25 12.30 4.02
C ARG A 66 -2.46 12.01 2.76
N LEU A 67 -2.55 10.78 2.23
CA LEU A 67 -1.87 10.39 1.00
C LEU A 67 -2.37 11.18 -0.21
N ILE A 68 -3.68 11.41 -0.35
CA ILE A 68 -4.24 12.21 -1.45
C ILE A 68 -3.69 13.65 -1.40
N MET A 69 -3.66 14.26 -0.21
CA MET A 69 -3.11 15.60 0.00
C MET A 69 -1.61 15.67 -0.29
N GLU A 70 -0.86 14.66 0.16
CA GLU A 70 0.58 14.55 -0.08
C GLU A 70 0.89 14.42 -1.57
N MET A 71 0.20 13.55 -2.29
CA MET A 71 0.34 13.37 -3.74
C MET A 71 -0.05 14.62 -4.52
N ALA A 72 -1.02 15.40 -4.02
CA ALA A 72 -1.39 16.68 -4.61
C ALA A 72 -0.44 17.82 -4.23
N GLY A 73 0.44 17.63 -3.24
CA GLY A 73 1.30 18.68 -2.68
C GLY A 73 0.53 19.82 -2.02
N LYS A 74 -0.67 19.55 -1.47
CA LYS A 74 -1.59 20.55 -0.95
C LYS A 74 -2.22 20.13 0.37
N THR A 75 -2.44 21.08 1.27
CA THR A 75 -3.15 20.87 2.54
C THR A 75 -4.67 21.08 2.42
N ASN A 76 -5.13 21.71 1.34
CA ASN A 76 -6.54 21.92 1.05
C ASN A 76 -6.81 21.57 -0.42
N LEU A 77 -7.88 20.83 -0.65
CA LEU A 77 -8.31 20.37 -1.96
C LEU A 77 -9.73 20.85 -2.23
N SER A 78 -9.99 21.23 -3.48
CA SER A 78 -11.34 21.44 -3.97
C SER A 78 -12.14 20.13 -3.97
N SER A 79 -13.46 20.24 -4.06
CA SER A 79 -14.33 19.06 -4.15
C SER A 79 -13.97 18.15 -5.33
N GLU A 80 -13.56 18.74 -6.46
CA GLU A 80 -13.17 17.99 -7.65
C GLU A 80 -11.82 17.26 -7.47
N GLU A 81 -10.86 17.91 -6.82
CA GLU A 81 -9.58 17.26 -6.48
C GLU A 81 -9.78 16.11 -5.49
N TRP A 82 -10.70 16.25 -4.54
CA TRP A 82 -11.07 15.14 -3.65
C TRP A 82 -11.64 13.95 -4.42
N LYS A 83 -12.59 14.19 -5.34
CA LYS A 83 -13.17 13.12 -6.17
C LYS A 83 -12.11 12.41 -6.99
N ASN A 84 -11.21 13.17 -7.62
CA ASN A 84 -10.10 12.62 -8.41
C ASN A 84 -9.10 11.84 -7.53
N GLY A 85 -8.81 12.32 -6.33
CA GLY A 85 -8.00 11.60 -5.34
C GLY A 85 -8.62 10.25 -4.95
N TRP A 86 -9.93 10.21 -4.69
CA TRP A 86 -10.64 8.97 -4.41
C TRP A 86 -10.73 8.04 -5.62
N ALA A 87 -10.89 8.57 -6.84
CA ALA A 87 -10.79 7.77 -8.05
C ALA A 87 -9.40 7.13 -8.21
N GLY A 88 -8.34 7.84 -7.81
CA GLY A 88 -6.99 7.28 -7.68
C GLY A 88 -6.92 6.14 -6.65
N GLN A 89 -7.53 6.32 -5.48
CA GLN A 89 -7.63 5.26 -4.45
C GLN A 89 -8.37 4.02 -4.97
N VAL A 90 -9.44 4.18 -5.75
CA VAL A 90 -10.14 3.06 -6.39
C VAL A 90 -9.20 2.29 -7.31
N LYS A 91 -8.48 2.99 -8.20
CA LYS A 91 -7.48 2.35 -9.09
C LYS A 91 -6.38 1.63 -8.31
N PHE A 92 -5.90 2.24 -7.22
CA PHE A 92 -4.86 1.69 -6.36
C PHE A 92 -5.27 0.38 -5.68
N GLN A 93 -6.53 0.26 -5.24
CA GLN A 93 -7.05 -0.91 -4.51
C GLN A 93 -7.64 -1.99 -5.43
N THR A 94 -8.06 -1.63 -6.64
CA THR A 94 -8.70 -2.58 -7.56
C THR A 94 -7.74 -3.69 -7.97
N GLY A 95 -8.19 -4.94 -7.88
CA GLY A 95 -7.38 -6.12 -8.20
C GLY A 95 -6.32 -6.48 -7.16
N ARG A 96 -6.22 -5.71 -6.07
CA ARG A 96 -5.21 -5.91 -5.03
C ARG A 96 -5.63 -6.99 -4.03
N LYS A 97 -4.64 -7.70 -3.50
CA LYS A 97 -4.73 -8.62 -2.37
C LYS A 97 -3.52 -8.43 -1.47
N PHE A 98 -3.63 -8.83 -0.21
CA PHE A 98 -2.43 -9.02 0.60
C PHE A 98 -1.68 -10.26 0.10
N LEU A 99 -0.38 -10.30 0.31
CA LEU A 99 0.53 -11.32 -0.22
C LEU A 99 0.62 -12.53 0.70
N THR A 100 0.51 -12.31 2.01
CA THR A 100 0.56 -13.36 3.04
C THR A 100 -0.84 -13.83 3.45
N ILE A 101 -0.94 -15.07 3.92
CA ILE A 101 -2.22 -15.65 4.39
C ILE A 101 -2.68 -14.92 5.65
N GLU A 102 -1.74 -14.54 6.50
CA GLU A 102 -1.93 -13.83 7.76
C GLU A 102 -2.55 -12.45 7.50
N ALA A 103 -1.95 -11.65 6.60
CA ALA A 103 -2.47 -10.34 6.27
C ALA A 103 -3.85 -10.41 5.59
N ASN A 104 -4.08 -11.39 4.71
CA ASN A 104 -5.42 -11.59 4.12
C ASN A 104 -6.47 -11.93 5.20
N THR A 105 -6.10 -12.76 6.18
CA THR A 105 -6.99 -13.12 7.29
C THR A 105 -7.33 -11.91 8.16
N LEU A 106 -6.34 -11.06 8.43
CA LEU A 106 -6.52 -9.88 9.29
C LEU A 106 -7.25 -8.72 8.60
N TRP A 107 -7.01 -8.52 7.31
CA TRP A 107 -7.33 -7.26 6.63
C TRP A 107 -8.09 -7.42 5.31
N GLY A 108 -8.21 -8.63 4.76
CA GLY A 108 -8.78 -8.88 3.44
C GLY A 108 -10.24 -8.44 3.31
N GLU A 109 -11.07 -8.69 4.33
CA GLU A 109 -12.48 -8.24 4.33
C GLU A 109 -12.58 -6.72 4.34
N ASN A 110 -11.79 -6.06 5.20
CA ASN A 110 -11.77 -4.62 5.32
C ASN A 110 -11.27 -3.94 4.04
N LEU A 111 -10.28 -4.52 3.33
CA LEU A 111 -9.85 -4.03 2.02
C LEU A 111 -11.03 -3.93 1.06
N GLN A 112 -11.90 -4.94 1.00
CA GLN A 112 -13.07 -4.90 0.12
C GLN A 112 -14.10 -3.85 0.56
N ASN A 113 -14.30 -3.66 1.86
CA ASN A 113 -15.21 -2.65 2.40
C ASN A 113 -14.68 -1.22 2.20
N ASN A 114 -13.38 -1.03 2.33
CA ASN A 114 -12.70 0.23 2.10
C ASN A 114 -12.70 0.60 0.60
N LEU A 115 -12.52 -0.37 -0.30
CA LEU A 115 -12.70 -0.15 -1.74
C LEU A 115 -14.11 0.35 -2.09
N LYS A 116 -15.16 -0.25 -1.52
CA LYS A 116 -16.55 0.24 -1.70
C LYS A 116 -16.71 1.68 -1.21
N THR A 117 -16.04 2.02 -0.11
CA THR A 117 -16.03 3.38 0.45
C THR A 117 -15.36 4.37 -0.50
N ALA A 118 -14.19 4.04 -1.04
CA ALA A 118 -13.53 4.88 -2.06
C ALA A 118 -14.40 5.07 -3.31
N ILE A 119 -15.06 4.01 -3.79
CA ILE A 119 -15.99 4.09 -4.93
C ILE A 119 -17.13 5.08 -4.66
N LYS A 120 -17.65 5.10 -3.43
CA LYS A 120 -18.70 6.07 -3.03
C LYS A 120 -18.18 7.50 -3.01
N LEU A 121 -16.96 7.71 -2.54
CA LEU A 121 -16.33 9.03 -2.40
C LEU A 121 -15.79 9.60 -3.71
N ALA A 122 -15.59 8.75 -4.73
CA ALA A 122 -15.18 9.15 -6.07
C ALA A 122 -16.33 9.68 -6.95
N LYS A 123 -17.58 9.66 -6.47
CA LYS A 123 -18.77 10.15 -7.18
C LYS A 123 -19.09 11.59 -6.80
#